data_AF-A0A920KV80-F1
#
_entry.id   AF-A0A920KV80-F1
#
_cell.length_a   1.000
_cell.length_b   1.000
_cell.length_c   1.000
_cell.angle_alpha   90.00
_cell.angle_beta   90.00
_cell.angle_gamma   90.00
#
_symmetry.space_group_name_H-M   'P 1'
#
loop_
_entity.id
_entity.type
_entity.pdbx_description
1 polymer ?
#
loop_
_entity_poly.entity_id
_entity_poly.type
_entity_poly.pdbx_seq_one_letter_code
_entity_poly.pdbx_strand_id
1 'polypeptide(L)'
;MMAILVVLGTFMEWVAIAFITVPVFAPVVVAMAPELGLEPEWAAVWFGVLFVMNIQIYFLSPPFGPACFWLKSVAPKDIELQEIFMAVLPFIALQIIGMLAVMFYPDIALWFPKYLNG
;
A
#
# COMPACT_ATOMS: atom_id res chain seq x y z
N MET A 1 20.86 -4.82 24.04
CA MET A 1 19.47 -4.33 24.15
C MET A 1 19.05 -3.48 22.96
N MET A 2 19.85 -2.47 22.56
CA MET A 2 19.41 -1.42 21.63
C MET A 2 19.78 -1.65 20.15
N ALA A 3 20.87 -2.37 19.82
CA ALA A 3 21.18 -2.78 18.44
C ALA A 3 20.19 -3.83 17.88
N ILE A 4 19.45 -4.50 18.77
CA ILE A 4 18.37 -5.45 18.44
C ILE A 4 17.09 -4.69 18.05
N LEU A 5 16.85 -3.51 18.64
CA LEU A 5 15.85 -2.54 18.18
C LEU A 5 16.21 -1.88 16.84
N VAL A 6 17.50 -1.80 16.51
CA VAL A 6 18.01 -1.35 15.20
C VAL A 6 17.72 -2.38 14.07
N VAL A 7 17.48 -3.64 14.43
CA VAL A 7 16.93 -4.71 13.57
C VAL A 7 15.39 -4.76 13.65
N LEU A 8 14.76 -4.49 14.80
CA LEU A 8 13.29 -4.44 14.95
C LEU A 8 12.62 -3.34 14.08
N GLY A 9 13.37 -2.29 13.74
CA GLY A 9 12.95 -1.19 12.87
C GLY A 9 13.05 -1.48 11.37
N THR A 10 13.26 -2.71 10.95
CA THR A 10 13.24 -3.11 9.54
C THR A 10 11.85 -3.02 8.86
N PHE A 11 10.84 -2.48 9.57
CA PHE A 11 9.99 -1.32 9.19
C PHE A 11 8.47 -1.39 9.49
N MET A 12 8.05 -2.14 10.53
CA MET A 12 6.65 -2.46 10.86
C MET A 12 5.97 -3.34 9.82
N GLU A 13 5.44 -4.46 10.29
CA GLU A 13 4.61 -5.34 9.49
C GLU A 13 3.29 -4.60 9.12
N TRP A 14 2.70 -4.91 7.97
CA TRP A 14 1.59 -4.13 7.41
C TRP A 14 0.35 -4.10 8.33
N VAL A 15 0.11 -5.12 9.14
CA VAL A 15 -0.93 -5.18 10.17
C VAL A 15 -0.63 -4.19 11.29
N ALA A 16 0.63 -4.09 11.73
CA ALA A 16 1.03 -3.11 12.74
C ALA A 16 0.86 -1.67 12.22
N ILE A 17 1.24 -1.42 10.96
CA ILE A 17 0.98 -0.15 10.28
C ILE A 17 -0.52 0.13 10.29
N ALA A 18 -1.35 -0.81 9.83
CA ALA A 18 -2.79 -0.64 9.76
C ALA A 18 -3.41 -0.30 11.13
N PHE A 19 -3.05 -1.04 12.19
CA PHE A 19 -3.59 -0.81 13.53
C PHE A 19 -3.18 0.53 14.14
N ILE A 20 -2.05 1.11 13.73
CA ILE A 20 -1.61 2.42 14.20
C ILE A 20 -2.22 3.53 13.33
N THR A 21 -2.14 3.39 12.02
CA THR A 21 -2.46 4.48 11.08
C THR A 21 -3.95 4.57 10.79
N VAL A 22 -4.69 3.46 10.70
CA VAL A 22 -6.12 3.49 10.34
C VAL A 22 -6.95 4.19 11.41
N PRO A 23 -6.81 3.90 12.73
CA PRO A 23 -7.60 4.60 13.75
C PRO A 23 -7.31 6.10 13.82
N VAL A 24 -6.11 6.52 13.41
CA VAL A 24 -5.69 7.93 13.44
C VAL A 24 -6.14 8.66 12.16
N PHE A 25 -5.92 8.08 10.99
CA PHE A 25 -6.17 8.75 9.71
C PHE A 25 -7.60 8.56 9.19
N ALA A 26 -8.27 7.44 9.47
CA ALA A 26 -9.63 7.24 8.99
C ALA A 26 -10.60 8.33 9.49
N PRO A 27 -10.62 8.72 10.78
CA PRO A 27 -11.47 9.83 11.24
C PRO A 27 -11.14 11.17 10.57
N VAL A 28 -9.86 11.42 10.28
CA VAL A 28 -9.41 12.64 9.60
C VAL A 28 -9.93 12.67 8.16
N VAL A 29 -9.81 11.55 7.43
CA VAL A 29 -10.30 11.47 6.04
C VAL A 29 -11.83 11.57 5.97
N VAL A 30 -12.53 10.93 6.90
CA VAL A 30 -14.00 11.03 7.02
C VAL A 30 -14.41 12.48 7.32
N ALA A 31 -13.68 13.19 8.17
CA ALA A 31 -13.94 14.60 8.46
C ALA A 31 -13.70 15.51 7.24
N MET A 32 -12.74 15.15 6.37
CA MET A 32 -12.45 15.86 5.12
C MET A 32 -13.38 15.46 3.96
N ALA A 33 -14.25 14.46 4.13
CA ALA A 33 -15.15 13.98 3.09
C ALA A 33 -15.98 15.10 2.40
N PRO A 34 -16.49 16.14 3.10
CA PRO A 34 -17.22 17.24 2.46
C PRO A 34 -16.37 18.04 1.47
N GLU A 35 -15.07 18.21 1.74
CA GLU A 35 -14.14 18.93 0.85
C GLU A 35 -13.75 18.08 -0.36
N LEU A 36 -13.79 16.75 -0.20
CA LEU A 36 -13.51 15.77 -1.25
C LEU A 36 -14.73 15.49 -2.15
N GLY A 37 -15.90 16.04 -1.82
CA GLY A 37 -17.16 15.73 -2.51
C GLY A 37 -17.63 14.28 -2.33
N LEU A 38 -17.17 13.62 -1.26
CA LEU A 38 -17.50 12.23 -0.93
C LEU A 38 -18.40 12.18 0.30
N GLU A 39 -19.26 11.16 0.37
CA GLU A 39 -19.94 10.87 1.63
C GLU A 39 -18.95 10.24 2.62
N PRO A 40 -19.11 10.46 3.94
CA PRO A 40 -18.21 9.96 4.97
C PRO A 40 -17.90 8.45 4.85
N GLU A 41 -18.90 7.63 4.54
CA GLU A 41 -18.74 6.17 4.38
C GLU A 41 -17.85 5.83 3.17
N TRP A 42 -18.12 6.45 2.02
CA TRP A 42 -17.35 6.24 0.80
C TRP A 42 -15.92 6.79 0.90
N ALA A 43 -15.71 7.87 1.68
CA ALA A 43 -14.37 8.40 1.99
C ALA A 43 -13.53 7.38 2.79
N ALA A 44 -14.13 6.68 3.74
CA ALA A 44 -13.45 5.62 4.48
C ALA A 44 -13.08 4.42 3.59
N VAL A 45 -13.98 4.01 2.70
CA VAL A 45 -13.71 2.93 1.72
C VAL A 45 -12.59 3.32 0.76
N TRP A 46 -12.64 4.53 0.20
CA TRP A 46 -11.60 5.06 -0.68
C TRP A 46 -10.23 5.12 -0.01
N PHE A 47 -10.18 5.58 1.24
CA PHE A 47 -8.96 5.55 2.05
C PHE A 47 -8.43 4.12 2.24
N GLY A 48 -9.32 3.16 2.54
CA GLY A 48 -8.97 1.76 2.65
C GLY A 48 -8.35 1.20 1.37
N VAL A 49 -8.89 1.55 0.20
CA VAL A 49 -8.33 1.15 -1.11
C VAL A 49 -6.93 1.73 -1.29
N LEU A 50 -6.76 3.04 -1.08
CA LEU A 50 -5.45 3.70 -1.17
C LEU A 50 -4.42 3.12 -0.19
N PHE A 51 -4.85 2.77 1.01
CA PHE A 51 -4.03 2.10 2.00
C PHE A 51 -3.54 0.75 1.49
N VAL A 52 -4.44 -0.09 0.97
CA VAL A 52 -4.08 -1.41 0.41
C VAL A 52 -3.13 -1.28 -0.78
N MET A 53 -3.35 -0.30 -1.66
CA MET A 53 -2.43 -0.02 -2.78
C MET A 53 -1.02 0.36 -2.29
N ASN A 54 -0.92 1.19 -1.24
CA ASN A 54 0.36 1.51 -0.61
C ASN A 54 1.03 0.28 0.00
N ILE A 55 0.28 -0.59 0.67
CA ILE A 55 0.82 -1.83 1.23
C ILE A 55 1.36 -2.76 0.12
N GLN A 56 0.72 -2.82 -1.05
CA GLN A 56 1.26 -3.59 -2.18
C GLN A 56 2.60 -3.03 -2.68
N ILE A 57 2.71 -1.70 -2.80
CA ILE A 57 3.97 -1.04 -3.19
C ILE A 57 5.07 -1.34 -2.17
N TYR A 58 4.76 -1.25 -0.87
CA TYR A 58 5.66 -1.64 0.22
C TYR A 58 6.14 -3.09 0.05
N PHE A 59 5.26 -4.00 -0.35
CA PHE A 59 5.57 -5.42 -0.48
C PHE A 59 6.60 -5.75 -1.57
N LEU A 60 6.83 -4.82 -2.49
CA LEU A 60 7.72 -4.97 -3.64
C LEU A 60 8.94 -4.05 -3.58
N SER A 61 8.88 -2.96 -2.81
CA SER A 61 9.90 -1.92 -2.80
C SER A 61 11.18 -2.34 -2.06
N PRO A 62 12.38 -2.12 -2.65
CA PRO A 62 13.64 -2.26 -1.91
C PRO A 62 13.69 -1.26 -0.73
N PRO A 63 14.37 -1.56 0.40
CA PRO A 63 15.23 -2.72 0.67
C PRO A 63 14.48 -3.93 1.26
N PHE A 64 13.16 -3.83 1.45
CA PHE A 64 12.41 -4.77 2.30
C PHE A 64 11.49 -5.71 1.55
N GLY A 65 11.10 -5.37 0.31
CA GLY A 65 10.11 -6.05 -0.53
C GLY A 65 10.02 -7.56 -0.30
N PRO A 66 9.16 -8.02 0.64
CA PRO A 66 9.17 -9.41 1.09
C PRO A 66 8.90 -10.39 -0.05
N ALA A 67 8.08 -9.98 -1.02
CA ALA A 67 7.83 -10.76 -2.22
C ALA A 67 9.10 -11.00 -3.06
N CYS A 68 10.01 -10.03 -3.14
CA CYS A 68 11.28 -10.17 -3.86
C CYS A 68 12.23 -11.14 -3.14
N PHE A 69 12.28 -11.08 -1.79
CA PHE A 69 13.04 -12.04 -0.99
C PHE A 69 12.46 -13.46 -1.08
N TRP A 70 11.13 -13.59 -1.07
CA TRP A 70 10.46 -14.87 -1.28
C TRP A 70 10.77 -15.44 -2.65
N LEU A 71 10.70 -14.63 -3.72
CA LEU A 71 11.09 -15.06 -5.05
C LEU A 71 12.55 -15.51 -5.09
N LYS A 72 13.46 -14.78 -4.42
CA LYS A 72 14.87 -15.16 -4.37
C LYS A 72 15.10 -16.51 -3.69
N SER A 73 14.24 -16.93 -2.75
CA SER A 73 14.37 -18.22 -2.06
C SER A 73 14.13 -19.45 -2.95
N VAL A 74 13.37 -19.29 -4.04
CA VAL A 74 13.05 -20.34 -5.01
C VAL A 74 13.73 -20.13 -6.37
N ALA A 75 14.28 -18.94 -6.60
CA ALA A 75 14.99 -18.61 -7.84
C ALA A 75 16.33 -19.37 -7.94
N PRO A 76 16.76 -19.69 -9.18
CA PRO A 76 18.09 -20.21 -9.46
C PRO A 76 19.23 -19.40 -8.80
N LYS A 77 20.36 -20.06 -8.53
CA LYS A 77 21.49 -19.44 -7.80
C LYS A 77 22.17 -18.30 -8.56
N ASP A 78 22.09 -18.35 -9.88
CA ASP A 78 22.61 -17.37 -10.83
C ASP A 78 21.83 -16.06 -10.86
N ILE A 79 20.58 -16.03 -10.38
CA ILE A 79 19.78 -14.80 -10.32
C ILE A 79 20.05 -14.06 -9.02
N GLU A 80 20.59 -12.86 -9.07
CA GLU A 80 20.82 -12.04 -7.88
C GLU A 80 19.55 -11.33 -7.42
N LEU A 81 19.45 -11.03 -6.12
CA LEU A 81 18.31 -10.28 -5.56
C LEU A 81 18.17 -8.90 -6.20
N GLN A 82 19.29 -8.28 -6.58
CA GLN A 82 19.31 -6.99 -7.24
C GLN A 82 18.64 -7.05 -8.62
N GLU A 83 18.81 -8.15 -9.36
CA GLU A 83 18.14 -8.34 -10.65
C GLU A 83 16.62 -8.43 -10.48
N ILE A 84 16.16 -9.12 -9.43
CA ILE A 84 14.74 -9.22 -9.08
C ILE A 84 14.17 -7.84 -8.77
N PHE A 85 14.86 -7.04 -7.96
CA PHE A 85 14.42 -5.68 -7.64
C PHE A 85 14.39 -4.77 -8.87
N MET A 86 15.41 -4.84 -9.73
CA MET A 86 15.43 -4.05 -10.97
C MET A 86 14.30 -4.45 -11.93
N ALA A 87 13.93 -5.74 -11.97
CA ALA A 87 12.83 -6.23 -12.79
C ALA A 87 11.46 -5.75 -12.28
N VAL A 88 11.29 -5.54 -10.97
CA VAL A 88 10.00 -5.14 -10.39
C VAL A 88 9.78 -3.62 -10.38
N LEU A 89 10.84 -2.81 -10.53
CA LEU A 89 10.75 -1.35 -10.53
C LEU A 89 9.74 -0.76 -11.55
N PRO A 90 9.68 -1.22 -12.81
CA PRO A 90 8.67 -0.75 -13.76
C PRO A 90 7.24 -1.03 -13.28
N PHE A 91 7.03 -2.15 -12.60
CA PHE A 91 5.72 -2.51 -12.05
C PHE A 91 5.34 -1.62 -10.86
N ILE A 92 6.29 -1.32 -9.98
CA ILE A 92 6.09 -0.34 -8.89
C ILE A 92 5.69 1.03 -9.46
N ALA A 93 6.34 1.47 -10.54
CA ALA A 93 5.98 2.73 -11.19
C ALA A 93 4.52 2.72 -11.68
N LEU A 94 4.05 1.61 -12.28
CA LEU A 94 2.65 1.46 -12.69
C LEU A 94 1.69 1.47 -11.48
N GLN A 95 2.06 0.83 -10.37
CA GLN A 95 1.26 0.86 -9.14
C GLN A 95 1.12 2.28 -8.58
N ILE A 96 2.21 3.06 -8.58
CA ILE A 96 2.19 4.47 -8.15
C ILE A 96 1.27 5.29 -9.06
N ILE A 97 1.34 5.10 -10.38
CA ILE A 97 0.46 5.79 -11.34
C ILE A 97 -1.00 5.43 -11.06
N GLY A 98 -1.32 4.15 -10.87
CA GLY A 98 -2.67 3.70 -10.54
C GLY A 98 -3.16 4.27 -9.21
N MET A 99 -2.30 4.30 -8.19
CA MET A 99 -2.61 4.87 -6.89
C MET A 99 -2.90 6.37 -6.98
N LEU A 100 -2.09 7.13 -7.72
CA LEU A 100 -2.32 8.55 -7.96
C LEU A 100 -3.63 8.77 -8.73
N ALA A 101 -3.94 7.94 -9.71
CA ALA A 101 -5.20 8.01 -10.43
C ALA A 101 -6.40 7.83 -9.47
N VAL A 102 -6.37 6.81 -8.60
CA VAL A 102 -7.42 6.59 -7.58
C VAL A 102 -7.46 7.72 -6.55
N MET A 103 -6.31 8.30 -6.20
CA MET A 103 -6.22 9.42 -5.25
C MET A 103 -6.89 10.69 -5.79
N PHE A 104 -6.71 11.01 -7.07
CA PHE A 104 -7.33 12.18 -7.69
C PHE A 104 -8.75 11.90 -8.20
N TYR A 105 -9.06 10.65 -8.54
CA TYR A 105 -10.36 10.23 -9.07
C TYR A 105 -10.91 9.03 -8.27
N PRO A 106 -11.55 9.28 -7.11
CA PRO A 106 -12.05 8.23 -6.21
C PRO A 106 -13.02 7.25 -6.87
N ASP A 107 -13.82 7.70 -7.84
CA ASP A 107 -14.82 6.86 -8.50
C ASP A 107 -14.22 5.68 -9.27
N ILE A 108 -12.93 5.73 -9.65
CA ILE A 108 -12.22 4.57 -10.22
C ILE A 108 -12.30 3.36 -9.30
N ALA A 109 -12.18 3.58 -7.99
CA ALA A 109 -12.27 2.53 -6.98
C ALA A 109 -13.70 2.31 -6.48
N LEU A 110 -14.52 3.37 -6.44
CA LEU A 110 -15.81 3.35 -5.76
C LEU A 110 -17.00 2.97 -6.65
N TRP A 111 -16.91 3.09 -7.98
CA TRP A 111 -18.09 2.90 -8.85
C TRP A 111 -18.71 1.50 -8.71
N PHE A 112 -17.89 0.46 -8.68
CA PHE A 112 -18.37 -0.92 -8.62
C PHE A 112 -18.95 -1.27 -7.24
N PRO A 113 -18.27 -0.94 -6.11
CA PRO A 113 -18.88 -1.04 -4.79
C PRO A 113 -20.20 -0.27 -4.66
N LYS A 114 -20.27 0.97 -5.15
CA LYS A 114 -21.51 1.78 -5.16
C LYS A 114 -22.63 1.08 -5.92
N TYR A 115 -22.33 0.59 -7.13
CA TYR A 115 -23.30 -0.14 -7.95
C TYR A 115 -23.85 -1.39 -7.27
N LEU A 116 -23.03 -2.13 -6.51
CA LEU A 116 -23.47 -3.30 -5.77
C LEU A 116 -24.31 -2.95 -4.53
N ASN A 117 -24.14 -1.77 -3.95
CA ASN A 117 -24.81 -1.35 -2.72
C ASN A 117 -26.20 -0.74 -2.96
N GLY A 118 -26.61 -0.57 -4.23
CA GLY A 118 -27.93 -0.08 -4.64
C GLY A 118 -27.98 1.43 -4.80
#